data_AF-A0A139A2S0-F1
#
_entry.id   AF-A0A139A2S0-F1
#
_cell.length_a   1.000
_cell.length_b   1.000
_cell.length_c   1.000
_cell.angle_alpha   90.00
_cell.angle_beta   90.00
_cell.angle_gamma   90.00
#
_symmetry.space_group_name_H-M   'P 1'
#
loop_
_entity.id
_entity.type
_entity.pdbx_description
1 polymer ?
#
loop_
_entity_poly.entity_id
_entity_poly.type
_entity_poly.pdbx_seq_one_letter_code
_entity_poly.pdbx_strand_id
1 'polypeptide(L)' 'MEKETLWILFDIARGLLNLHQNNILHLDVKPENALVDKLHRAMVTDLALALFASWRGKITAWDRCYTWLLNV' A
#
# COMPACT_ATOMS: atom_id res chain seq x y z
N MET A 1 12.79 8.98 19.65
CA MET A 1 12.87 9.69 18.37
C MET A 1 13.43 8.83 17.22
N GLU A 2 14.74 8.61 17.03
CA GLU A 2 15.23 7.83 15.86
C GLU A 2 14.73 6.37 15.82
N LYS A 3 14.66 5.71 16.98
CA LYS A 3 14.14 4.33 17.08
C LYS A 3 12.65 4.21 16.74
N GLU A 4 11.85 5.23 17.03
CA GLU A 4 10.40 5.22 16.73
C GLU A 4 10.16 5.31 15.23
N THR A 5 10.90 6.17 14.54
CA THR A 5 10.85 6.28 13.08
C THR A 5 11.22 4.97 12.39
N LEU A 6 12.18 4.22 12.93
CA LEU A 6 12.55 2.90 12.39
C LEU A 6 11.40 1.89 12.48
N TRP A 7 10.65 1.86 13.58
CA TRP A 7 9.50 0.97 13.73
C TRP A 7 8.37 1.31 12.75
N ILE A 8 8.11 2.60 12.56
CA ILE A 8 7.13 3.11 11.61
C ILE A 8 7.50 2.68 10.18
N LEU A 9 8.76 2.92 9.77
CA LEU A 9 9.24 2.53 8.44
C LEU A 9 9.19 1.01 8.23
N PHE A 10 9.52 0.24 9.27
CA PHE A 10 9.45 -1.22 9.22
C PHE A 10 8.02 -1.72 9.01
N ASP A 11 7.05 -1.17 9.74
CA ASP A 11 5.64 -1.53 9.58
C ASP A 11 5.09 -1.12 8.19
N ILE A 12 5.48 0.05 7.67
CA ILE A 12 5.14 0.48 6.30
C ILE A 12 5.70 -0.51 5.28
N ALA A 13 6.98 -0.87 5.38
CA ALA A 13 7.61 -1.84 4.48
C ALA A 13 6.93 -3.21 4.54
N ARG A 14 6.51 -3.66 5.73
CA ARG A 14 5.75 -4.91 5.90
C ARG A 14 4.37 -4.84 5.25
N GLY A 15 3.68 -3.71 5.37
CA GLY A 15 2.40 -3.48 4.69
C GLY A 15 2.53 -3.52 3.16
N LEU A 16 3.55 -2.85 2.61
CA LEU A 16 3.84 -2.86 1.17
C LEU A 16 4.22 -4.26 0.67
N LEU A 17 5.02 -5.01 1.43
CA LEU A 17 5.34 -6.39 1.10
C LEU A 17 4.07 -7.24 0.99
N ASN A 18 3.13 -7.08 1.91
CA ASN A 18 1.86 -7.81 1.87
C ASN A 18 1.03 -7.47 0.62
N LEU A 19 0.98 -6.19 0.22
CA LEU A 19 0.33 -5.77 -1.03
C LEU A 19 1.02 -6.41 -2.25
N HIS A 20 2.35 -6.33 -2.31
CA HIS A 20 3.12 -6.87 -3.43
C HIS A 20 3.00 -8.40 -3.56
N GLN A 21 2.90 -9.14 -2.45
CA GLN A 21 2.65 -10.59 -2.47
C GLN A 21 1.28 -10.95 -3.08
N ASN A 22 0.32 -10.02 -3.03
CA ASN A 22 -0.99 -10.14 -3.65
C ASN A 22 -1.05 -9.47 -5.03
N ASN A 23 0.11 -9.16 -5.63
CA ASN A 23 0.23 -8.43 -6.88
C ASN A 23 -0.46 -7.05 -6.87
N ILE A 24 -0.50 -6.36 -5.73
CA ILE A 24 -1.06 -5.01 -5.62
C ILE A 24 0.07 -4.00 -5.48
N LEU A 25 0.16 -3.06 -6.41
CA LEU A 25 1.06 -1.90 -6.34
C LEU A 25 0.32 -0.73 -5.72
N HIS A 26 0.83 -0.13 -4.65
CA HIS A 26 0.16 1.00 -3.98
C HIS A 26 0.20 2.30 -4.78
N LEU A 27 1.35 2.61 -5.40
CA LEU A 27 1.61 3.78 -6.26
C LEU A 27 1.48 5.18 -5.63
N ASP A 28 1.15 5.29 -4.34
CA ASP A 28 0.98 6.57 -3.64
C ASP A 28 1.51 6.50 -2.20
N VAL A 29 2.72 5.98 -2.04
CA VAL A 29 3.37 5.86 -0.73
C VAL A 29 3.92 7.22 -0.32
N LYS A 30 3.29 7.82 0.69
CA LYS A 30 3.65 9.13 1.27
C LYS A 30 3.22 9.20 2.74
N PRO A 31 3.74 10.13 3.55
CA PRO A 31 3.43 10.22 4.98
C PRO A 31 1.93 10.35 5.29
N GLU A 32 1.17 11.04 4.44
CA GLU A 32 -0.28 11.23 4.59
C GLU A 32 -1.05 9.90 4.49
N ASN A 33 -0.47 8.93 3.80
CA ASN A 33 -1.01 7.58 3.58
C ASN A 33 -0.41 6.55 4.56
N ALA A 34 0.16 7.00 5.67
CA ALA A 34 0.60 6.16 6.78
C ALA A 34 -0.16 6.54 8.05
N LEU A 35 -1.05 5.67 8.50
CA LEU A 35 -1.70 5.81 9.80
C LEU A 35 -0.73 5.35 10.88
N VAL A 36 -0.47 6.21 11.87
CA VAL A 36 0.42 5.91 13.00
C VAL A 36 -0.36 6.03 14.29
N ASP A 37 -0.28 5.01 15.14
CA ASP A 37 -0.93 5.03 16.46
C ASP A 37 -0.02 5.58 17.57
N LYS A 38 -0.56 5.65 18.79
CA LYS A 38 0.18 6.14 19.98
C LYS A 38 1.33 5.22 20.41
N LEU A 39 1.42 4.01 19.86
CA LEU A 39 2.44 3.02 20.13
C LEU A 39 3.49 2.94 19.01
N HIS A 40 3.50 3.91 18.09
CA HIS A 40 4.39 3.96 16.92
C HIS A 40 4.26 2.74 16.00
N ARG A 41 3.07 2.16 15.94
CA ARG A 41 2.69 1.16 14.93
C ARG A 41 2.15 1.88 13.72
N ALA A 42 2.56 1.44 12.53
CA ALA A 42 2.13 2.06 11.28
C ALA A 42 1.30 1.11 10.42
N MET A 43 0.37 1.68 9.65
CA MET A 43 -0.40 0.98 8.63
C MET A 43 -0.45 1.82 7.36
N VAL A 44 -0.20 1.19 6.23
CA VAL A 44 -0.33 1.81 4.91
C VAL A 44 -1.82 1.91 4.55
N THR A 45 -2.28 3.07 4.11
CA THR A 45 -3.69 3.37 3.80
C THR A 45 -3.82 4.08 2.44
N ASP A 46 -5.05 4.39 2.07
CA ASP A 46 -5.44 5.06 0.84
C ASP A 46 -4.94 4.31 -0.39
N LEU A 47 -5.72 3.30 -0.75
CA LEU A 47 -5.39 2.57 -1.93
C LEU A 47 -5.62 3.41 -3.19
N ALA A 48 -6.45 4.48 -3.26
CA ALA A 48 -7.03 5.12 -4.47
C ALA A 48 -6.30 5.11 -5.84
N LEU A 49 -4.96 4.96 -5.89
CA LEU A 49 -4.15 4.79 -7.09
C LEU A 49 -3.64 3.35 -7.34
N ALA A 50 -3.92 2.42 -6.45
CA ALA A 50 -3.36 1.09 -6.44
C ALA A 50 -3.86 0.22 -7.59
N LEU A 51 -2.96 -0.62 -8.10
CA LEU A 51 -3.16 -1.44 -9.29
C LEU A 51 -2.83 -2.90 -9.01
N PHE A 52 -3.62 -3.79 -9.59
CA PHE A 52 -3.28 -5.20 -9.73
C PHE A 52 -2.21 -5.36 -10.83
N ALA A 53 -0.98 -5.63 -10.43
CA ALA A 53 0.09 -6.00 -11.33
C ALA A 53 -0.18 -7.38 -11.94
N SER A 54 -0.81 -7.43 -13.11
CA SER A 54 -0.82 -8.66 -13.89
C SER A 54 0.60 -8.99 -14.35
N TRP A 55 0.97 -10.27 -14.31
CA TRP A 55 2.31 -10.77 -14.65
C TRP A 55 2.74 -10.48 -16.11
N ARG A 56 1.89 -9.84 -16.94
CA ARG A 56 2.11 -9.61 -18.37
C ARG A 56 2.70 -8.24 -18.75
N GLY A 57 3.17 -7.46 -17.79
CA GLY A 57 3.99 -6.26 -18.07
C GLY A 57 3.27 -5.10 -18.78
N LYS A 58 1.94 -5.20 -18.96
CA LYS A 58 1.09 -4.08 -19.40
C LYS A 58 0.05 -3.81 -18.33
N ILE A 59 0.27 -2.71 -17.61
CA ILE A 59 -0.72 -2.12 -16.73
C ILE A 59 -1.77 -1.45 -17.61
N THR A 60 -3.03 -1.84 -17.48
CA THR A 60 -4.19 -1.31 -18.20
C THR A 60 -5.15 -0.60 -17.24
N ALA A 61 -6.10 0.18 -17.78
CA ALA A 61 -7.08 0.90 -16.96
C ALA A 61 -8.00 -0.03 -16.14
N TRP A 62 -8.13 -1.31 -16.53
CA TRP A 62 -8.90 -2.34 -15.83
C TRP A 62 -8.21 -2.90 -14.60
N ASP A 63 -6.91 -2.69 -14.45
CA ASP A 63 -6.12 -3.20 -13.34
C ASP A 63 -6.31 -2.37 -12.05
N ARG A 64 -7.18 -1.35 -12.03
CA ARG A 64 -7.44 -0.52 -10.84
C ARG A 64 -8.19 -1.29 -9.75
N CYS A 65 -7.67 -1.24 -8.53
CA CYS A 65 -8.24 -1.96 -7.39
C CYS A 65 -9.68 -1.51 -7.03
N TYR A 66 -10.02 -0.22 -7.15
CA TYR A 66 -11.40 0.28 -6.93
C TYR A 66 -12.39 -0.23 -7.97
N THR A 67 -11.93 -0.42 -9.22
CA THR A 67 -12.81 -0.92 -10.28
C THR A 67 -13.26 -2.35 -9.97
N TRP A 68 -12.43 -3.17 -9.32
CA TRP A 68 -12.84 -4.48 -8.83
C TRP A 68 -13.86 -4.40 -7.67
N LEU A 69 -13.65 -3.48 -6.72
CA LEU A 69 -14.55 -3.31 -5.55
C LEU A 69 -15.93 -2.75 -5.92
N LEU A 70 -16.06 -2.03 -7.05
CA LEU A 70 -17.31 -1.45 -7.52
C LEU A 70 -18.15 -2.38 -8.42
N ASN A 71 -17.62 -3.55 -8.78
CA ASN A 71 -18.29 -4.53 -9.65
C ASN A 71 -18.62 -5.86 -8.93
N VAL A 72 -18.62 -5.86 -7.60
CA VAL A 72 -19.06 -6.97 -6.72
C VAL A 72 -20.29 -6.59 -5.92
#